data_AF-A0A2D0IK15-F1
#
_entry.id   AF-A0A2D0IK15-F1
#
_cell.length_a   1.000
_cell.length_b   1.000
_cell.length_c   1.000
_cell.angle_alpha   90.00
_cell.angle_beta   90.00
_cell.angle_gamma   90.00
#
_symmetry.space_group_name_H-M   'P 1'
#
loop_
_entity.id
_entity.type
_entity.pdbx_description
1 polymer ?
#
loop_
_entity_poly.entity_id
_entity_poly.type
_entity_poly.pdbx_seq_one_letter_code
_entity_poly.pdbx_strand_id
1 'polypeptide(L)'
;MPRAHAAEKDELASAMRLIEQVQMALERASIAENQSDTAKRPRYNFDYPRIQADLNTIKAGIDHYLTPSRAQPRESGTLSGYYRQENPQ
;
A
#
# COMPACT_ATOMS: atom_id res chain seq x y z
N MET A 1 -21.02 -1.12 25.79
CA MET A 1 -20.67 -0.13 24.74
C MET A 1 -20.52 -0.82 23.38
N PRO A 2 -21.60 -1.11 22.63
CA PRO A 2 -21.50 -1.78 21.32
C PRO A 2 -21.44 -0.84 20.10
N ARG A 3 -21.86 0.43 20.23
CA ARG A 3 -21.93 1.38 19.10
C ARG A 3 -20.56 1.92 18.65
N ALA A 4 -19.60 2.05 19.58
CA ALA A 4 -18.26 2.54 19.28
C ALA A 4 -17.47 1.56 18.39
N HIS A 5 -17.62 0.25 18.63
CA HIS A 5 -16.96 -0.79 17.82
C HIS A 5 -17.53 -0.91 16.40
N ALA A 6 -18.81 -0.59 16.19
CA ALA A 6 -19.38 -0.54 14.85
C ALA A 6 -18.79 0.63 14.05
N ALA A 7 -18.69 1.81 14.67
CA ALA A 7 -18.07 2.99 14.05
C ALA A 7 -16.59 2.77 13.71
N GLU A 8 -15.82 2.14 14.59
CA GLU A 8 -14.42 1.79 14.32
C GLU A 8 -14.27 0.88 13.10
N LYS A 9 -15.11 -0.16 12.97
CA LYS A 9 -15.07 -1.08 11.83
C LYS A 9 -15.43 -0.39 10.51
N ASP A 10 -16.39 0.53 10.53
CA ASP A 10 -16.78 1.30 9.35
C ASP A 10 -15.68 2.26 8.89
N GLU A 11 -14.99 2.91 9.84
CA GLU A 11 -13.82 3.75 9.55
C GLU A 11 -12.66 2.93 8.98
N LEU A 12 -12.38 1.75 9.54
CA LEU A 12 -11.35 0.85 9.02
C LEU A 12 -11.69 0.32 7.62
N ALA A 13 -12.95 -0.02 7.35
CA ALA A 13 -13.40 -0.37 6.01
C ALA A 13 -13.25 0.79 5.02
N SER A 14 -13.47 2.03 5.47
CA SER A 14 -13.23 3.23 4.67
C SER A 14 -11.74 3.44 4.39
N ALA A 15 -10.87 3.21 5.38
CA ALA A 15 -9.42 3.25 5.20
C ALA A 15 -8.94 2.21 4.16
N MET A 16 -9.48 0.99 4.17
CA MET A 16 -9.16 -0.03 3.15
C MET A 16 -9.50 0.44 1.72
N ARG A 17 -10.66 1.09 1.54
CA ARG A 17 -11.05 1.66 0.23
C ARG A 17 -10.13 2.80 -0.19
N LEU A 18 -9.69 3.65 0.75
CA LEU A 18 -8.73 4.71 0.44
C LEU A 18 -7.37 4.13 0.02
N ILE A 19 -6.91 3.05 0.66
CA ILE A 19 -5.70 2.33 0.25
C ILE A 19 -5.84 1.81 -1.18
N GLU A 20 -6.98 1.21 -1.54
CA GLU A 20 -7.24 0.75 -2.92
C GLU A 20 -7.21 1.91 -3.93
N GLN A 21 -7.78 3.06 -3.58
CA GLN A 21 -7.72 4.26 -4.42
C GLN A 21 -6.28 4.76 -4.62
N VAL A 22 -5.46 4.73 -3.56
CA VAL A 22 -4.03 5.06 -3.62
C VAL A 22 -3.30 4.08 -4.54
N GLN A 23 -3.55 2.78 -4.43
CA GLN A 23 -2.96 1.77 -5.31
C GLN A 23 -3.29 2.04 -6.78
N MET A 24 -4.54 2.34 -7.10
CA MET A 24 -4.94 2.70 -8.47
C MET A 24 -4.29 4.00 -8.96
N ALA A 25 -4.10 4.98 -8.08
CA ALA A 25 -3.41 6.23 -8.44
C ALA A 25 -1.93 6.00 -8.73
N LEU A 26 -1.26 5.16 -7.93
CA LEU A 26 0.13 4.76 -8.12
C LEU A 26 0.32 3.96 -9.41
N GLU A 27 -0.60 3.06 -9.74
CA GLU A 27 -0.57 2.32 -11.00
C GLU A 27 -0.65 3.27 -12.21
N ARG A 28 -1.59 4.23 -12.19
CA ARG A 28 -1.69 5.24 -13.25
C ARG A 28 -0.41 6.08 -13.36
N ALA A 29 0.18 6.48 -12.24
CA ALA A 29 1.43 7.23 -12.23
C ALA A 29 2.60 6.42 -12.80
N SER A 30 2.67 5.11 -12.48
CA SER A 30 3.66 4.19 -13.04
C SER A 30 3.53 4.07 -14.57
N ILE A 31 2.30 3.92 -15.08
CA ILE A 31 2.05 3.86 -16.52
C ILE A 31 2.47 5.16 -17.20
N ALA A 32 2.10 6.31 -16.64
CA ALA A 32 2.47 7.62 -17.17
C ALA A 32 3.99 7.84 -17.20
N GLU A 33 4.70 7.44 -16.15
CA GLU A 33 6.18 7.51 -16.10
C GLU A 33 6.81 6.61 -17.18
N ASN A 34 6.33 5.38 -17.35
CA ASN A 34 6.85 4.46 -18.37
C ASN A 34 6.58 4.91 -19.81
N GLN A 35 5.51 5.68 -20.03
CA GLN A 35 5.18 6.28 -21.33
C GLN A 35 5.93 7.58 -21.60
N SER A 36 6.55 8.18 -20.57
CA SER A 36 7.32 9.41 -20.73
C SER A 36 8.61 9.12 -21.50
N ASP A 37 8.75 9.76 -22.66
CA ASP A 37 9.93 9.63 -23.52
C ASP A 37 11.08 10.49 -22.96
N THR A 38 11.57 10.11 -21.78
CA THR A 38 12.66 10.80 -21.10
C THR A 38 13.99 10.34 -21.69
N ALA A 39 14.48 11.07 -22.69
CA ALA A 39 15.79 10.86 -23.32
C ALA A 39 16.97 10.80 -22.32
N LYS A 40 16.76 11.19 -21.06
CA LYS A 40 17.61 10.87 -19.92
C LYS A 40 16.73 10.34 -18.79
N ARG A 41 16.75 9.03 -18.56
CA ARG A 41 16.10 8.44 -17.37
C ARG A 41 16.65 9.12 -16.12
N PRO A 42 15.81 9.56 -15.18
CA PRO A 42 16.28 10.19 -13.95
C PRO A 42 17.11 9.18 -13.15
N ARG A 43 18.15 9.67 -12.45
CA ARG A 43 19.00 8.85 -11.56
C ARG A 43 18.21 8.17 -10.45
N TYR A 44 17.10 8.79 -10.06
CA TYR A 44 16.21 8.28 -9.02
C TYR A 44 14.80 8.21 -9.57
N ASN A 45 14.15 7.07 -9.35
CA ASN A 45 12.75 6.86 -9.65
C ASN A 45 12.01 6.41 -8.38
N PHE A 46 10.69 6.40 -8.48
CA PHE A 46 9.82 5.93 -7.42
C PHE A 46 9.66 4.41 -7.54
N ASP A 47 9.94 3.68 -6.46
CA ASP A 47 9.85 2.21 -6.38
C ASP A 47 8.38 1.80 -6.18
N TYR A 48 7.65 1.76 -7.30
CA TYR A 48 6.24 1.35 -7.35
C TYR A 48 6.00 -0.06 -6.77
N PRO A 49 6.81 -1.09 -7.11
CA PRO A 49 6.67 -2.41 -6.50
C PRO A 49 6.73 -2.39 -4.97
N ARG A 50 7.66 -1.61 -4.40
CA ARG A 50 7.85 -1.54 -2.95
C ARG A 50 6.72 -0.85 -2.21
N ILE A 51 6.22 0.30 -2.69
CA ILE A 51 5.04 0.92 -2.06
C ILE A 51 3.81 0.01 -2.17
N GLN A 52 3.66 -0.73 -3.27
CA GLN A 52 2.54 -1.63 -3.45
C GLN A 52 2.59 -2.78 -2.43
N ALA A 53 3.78 -3.32 -2.16
CA ALA A 53 4.00 -4.31 -1.12
C ALA A 53 3.69 -3.77 0.28
N ASP A 54 4.12 -2.55 0.60
CA ASP A 54 3.83 -1.91 1.89
C ASP A 54 2.32 -1.65 2.07
N LEU A 55 1.62 -1.16 1.04
CA LEU A 55 0.16 -0.96 1.07
C LEU A 55 -0.61 -2.28 1.25
N ASN A 56 -0.15 -3.36 0.61
CA ASN A 56 -0.72 -4.70 0.80
C ASN A 56 -0.50 -5.22 2.23
N THR A 57 0.67 -4.96 2.81
CA THR A 57 0.97 -5.29 4.21
C THR A 57 0.03 -4.56 5.17
N ILE A 58 -0.21 -3.26 4.94
CA ILE A 58 -1.15 -2.47 5.74
C ILE A 58 -2.58 -3.02 5.60
N LYS A 59 -3.03 -3.30 4.37
CA LYS A 59 -4.36 -3.88 4.11
C LYS A 59 -4.54 -5.22 4.82
N ALA A 60 -3.52 -6.09 4.78
CA ALA A 60 -3.54 -7.37 5.46
C ALA A 60 -3.60 -7.22 7.00
N GLY A 61 -2.91 -6.23 7.56
CA GLY A 61 -2.98 -5.92 9.00
C GLY A 61 -4.38 -5.47 9.44
N ILE A 62 -5.01 -4.58 8.67
CA ILE A 62 -6.39 -4.13 8.93
C ILE A 62 -7.38 -5.29 8.78
N ASP A 63 -7.26 -6.09 7.71
CA ASP A 63 -8.12 -7.25 7.46
C ASP A 63 -8.01 -8.29 8.59
N HIS A 64 -6.80 -8.56 9.08
CA HIS A 64 -6.56 -9.45 10.21
C HIS A 64 -7.21 -8.95 11.51
N TYR A 65 -7.17 -7.63 11.75
CA TYR A 65 -7.84 -7.03 12.91
C TYR A 65 -9.37 -7.14 12.80
N LEU A 66 -9.93 -6.91 11.62
CA LEU A 66 -11.38 -6.99 11.38
C LEU A 66 -11.90 -8.43 11.36
N THR A 67 -11.08 -9.38 10.89
CA THR A 67 -11.35 -10.82 10.84
C THR A 67 -10.33 -11.59 11.69
N PRO A 68 -10.43 -11.55 13.02
CA PRO A 68 -9.54 -12.30 13.89
C PRO A 68 -9.74 -13.80 13.64
N SER A 69 -8.90 -14.36 12.78
CA SER A 69 -8.85 -15.79 12.54
C SER A 69 -8.30 -16.47 13.80
N ARG A 70 -8.81 -17.67 14.13
CA ARG A 70 -8.25 -18.51 15.19
C ARG A 70 -6.91 -19.16 14.80
N ALA A 71 -6.43 -18.93 13.58
CA ALA A 71 -5.09 -19.35 13.16
C ALA A 71 -4.03 -18.49 13.87
N GLN A 72 -2.82 -19.04 14.07
CA GLN A 72 -1.71 -18.33 14.72
C GLN A 72 -1.50 -16.92 14.13
N PRO A 73 -1.13 -15.92 14.97
CA PRO A 73 -0.78 -14.60 14.50
C PRO A 73 0.27 -14.72 13.39
N ARG A 74 -0.09 -14.29 12.17
CA ARG A 74 0.90 -14.15 11.12
C ARG A 74 1.64 -12.86 11.41
N GLU A 75 2.96 -12.93 11.49
CA GLU A 75 3.84 -11.76 11.52
C GLU A 75 3.35 -10.78 10.44
N SER A 76 2.89 -9.61 10.86
CA SER A 76 2.63 -8.48 9.97
C SER A 76 3.95 -8.11 9.31
N GLY A 77 4.02 -8.16 7.98
CA GLY A 77 5.25 -7.90 7.22
C GLY A 77 5.91 -6.57 7.60
N THR A 78 7.22 -6.47 7.37
CA THR A 78 7.97 -5.22 7.59
C THR A 78 7.65 -4.22 6.49
N LEU A 79 7.30 -2.99 6.87
CA LEU A 79 7.19 -1.87 5.92
C LEU A 79 8.58 -1.39 5.55
N SER A 80 8.83 -1.25 4.26
CA SER A 80 10.12 -0.76 3.76
C SER A 80 10.34 0.71 4.11
N GLY A 81 9.31 1.56 3.97
CA GLY A 81 9.37 2.98 4.32
C GLY A 81 10.28 3.87 3.45
N TYR A 82 11.01 3.29 2.50
CA TYR A 82 11.89 3.99 1.55
C TYR A 82 11.52 3.60 0.11
N TYR A 83 10.91 4.52 -0.65
CA TYR A 83 10.41 4.28 -2.02
C TYR A 83 11.25 4.93 -3.12
N ARG A 84 12.49 5.30 -2.81
CA ARG A 84 13.43 5.84 -3.79
C ARG A 84 14.30 4.70 -4.30
N GLN A 85 14.25 4.44 -5.59
CA GLN A 85 15.12 3.48 -6.26
C GLN A 85 16.17 4.24 -7.09
N GLU A 86 17.43 3.82 -6.99
CA GLU A 86 18.50 4.31 -7.85
C GLU A 86 18.55 3.45 -9.11
N ASN A 87 18.60 4.09 -10.28
CA ASN A 87 18.80 3.37 -11.54
C ASN A 87 20.30 3.09 -11.70
N PRO A 88 20.76 1.82 -11.77
CA PRO A 88 22.14 1.54 -12.12
C PRO A 88 22.43 2.11 -13.51
N GLN A 89 23.53 2.87 -13.63
CA GLN A 89 23.99 3.45 -14.89
C GLN A 89 24.56 2.38 -15.83
#